data_AF-A0A2N5DRJ8-F1
#
_entry.id   AF-A0A2N5DRJ8-F1
#
_cell.length_a   1.000
_cell.length_b   1.000
_cell.length_c   1.000
_cell.angle_alpha   90.00
_cell.angle_beta   90.00
_cell.angle_gamma   90.00
#
_symmetry.space_group_name_H-M   'P 1'
#
loop_
_entity.id
_entity.type
_entity.pdbx_description
1 polymer ?
#
loop_
_entity_poly.entity_id
_entity_poly.type
_entity_poly.pdbx_seq_one_letter_code
_entity_poly.pdbx_strand_id
1 'polypeptide(L)'
;MTNTTHDDRRFSVHARHAGPHHGRIVREPSFEAAAVAYVEDLAVAPDEDGQISVVVRDLDTGGEHCFRIDLETGETAPCGV
;
A
#
# COMPACT_ATOMS: atom_id res chain seq x y z
N MET A 1 20.73 20.92 7.44
CA MET A 1 20.53 19.49 7.17
C MET A 1 19.29 19.08 7.92
N THR A 2 18.14 19.03 7.26
CA THR A 2 16.86 18.68 7.89
C THR A 2 16.90 17.21 8.26
N ASN A 3 17.03 16.96 9.56
CA ASN A 3 17.04 15.64 10.16
C ASN A 3 15.60 15.11 10.22
N THR A 4 14.99 14.85 9.06
CA THR A 4 13.77 14.05 9.00
C THR A 4 14.23 12.61 9.07
N THR A 5 14.36 12.08 10.29
CA THR A 5 14.22 10.65 10.49
C THR A 5 12.77 10.34 10.10
N HIS A 6 12.51 10.19 8.79
CA HIS A 6 11.41 9.36 8.36
C HIS A 6 11.80 8.00 8.90
N ASP A 7 11.19 7.63 10.01
CA ASP A 7 11.31 6.28 10.52
C ASP A 7 10.66 5.40 9.45
N ASP A 8 11.47 4.94 8.49
CA ASP A 8 11.06 4.06 7.43
C ASP A 8 10.60 2.75 8.07
N ARG A 9 9.28 2.63 8.22
CA ARG A 9 8.64 1.48 8.83
C ARG A 9 8.46 0.40 7.79
N ARG A 10 8.51 -0.85 8.24
CA ARG A 10 8.30 -2.00 7.38
C ARG A 10 6.81 -2.28 7.31
N PHE A 11 6.25 -2.09 6.13
CA PHE A 11 4.88 -2.42 5.83
C PHE A 11 4.82 -3.64 4.94
N SER A 12 3.94 -4.59 5.26
CA SER A 12 3.57 -5.71 4.40
C SER A 12 2.35 -5.29 3.59
N VAL A 13 2.55 -5.03 2.30
CA VAL A 13 1.48 -4.62 1.38
C VAL A 13 1.11 -5.80 0.50
N HIS A 14 -0.18 -6.05 0.33
CA HIS A 14 -0.67 -7.08 -0.59
C HIS A 14 -1.94 -6.62 -1.28
N ALA A 15 -2.14 -7.05 -2.53
CA ALA A 15 -3.40 -6.82 -3.20
C ALA A 15 -4.52 -7.62 -2.52
N ARG A 16 -5.67 -6.99 -2.29
CA ARG A 16 -6.82 -7.60 -1.61
C ARG A 16 -7.31 -8.86 -2.33
N HIS A 17 -7.27 -8.86 -3.67
CA HIS A 17 -7.67 -10.00 -4.49
C HIS A 17 -6.63 -11.14 -4.49
N ALA A 18 -5.34 -10.85 -4.30
CA ALA A 18 -4.26 -11.85 -4.34
C ALA A 18 -4.02 -12.50 -2.97
N GLY A 19 -4.50 -11.88 -1.90
CA GLY A 19 -4.34 -12.36 -0.52
C GLY A 19 -2.91 -12.17 0.02
N PRO A 20 -2.70 -12.47 1.32
CA PRO A 20 -1.44 -12.17 2.01
C PRO A 20 -0.24 -12.99 1.50
N HIS A 21 -0.49 -14.07 0.76
CA HIS A 21 0.56 -14.91 0.17
C HIS A 21 1.31 -14.22 -0.98
N HIS A 22 0.70 -13.21 -1.62
CA HIS A 22 1.32 -12.39 -2.66
C HIS A 22 1.72 -11.01 -2.13
N GLY A 23 1.93 -10.88 -0.81
CA GLY A 23 2.36 -9.64 -0.20
C GLY A 23 3.85 -9.37 -0.38
N ARG A 24 4.19 -8.08 -0.51
CA ARG A 24 5.57 -7.59 -0.50
C ARG A 24 5.80 -6.68 0.69
N ILE A 25 7.02 -6.74 1.22
CA ILE A 25 7.44 -5.85 2.30
C ILE A 25 8.09 -4.62 1.66
N VAL A 26 7.55 -3.45 1.96
CA VAL A 26 8.09 -2.14 1.57
C VAL A 26 8.51 -1.37 2.82
N ARG A 27 9.50 -0.49 2.66
CA ARG A 27 9.94 0.42 3.72
C ARG A 27 9.55 1.80 3.29
N GLU A 28 8.61 2.38 4.03
CA GLU A 28 8.07 3.67 3.73
C GLU A 28 7.77 4.38 5.05
N PRO A 29 7.52 5.70 5.02
CA PRO A 29 7.24 6.46 6.23
C PRO A 29 5.80 6.38 6.73
N SER A 30 4.89 5.94 5.85
CA SER A 30 3.44 6.00 6.04
C SER A 30 2.76 4.86 5.31
N PHE A 31 1.57 4.48 5.78
CA PHE A 31 0.75 3.46 5.13
C PHE A 31 0.38 3.82 3.69
N GLU A 32 0.05 5.09 3.43
CA GLU A 32 -0.31 5.57 2.09
C GLU A 32 0.89 5.50 1.13
N ALA A 33 2.07 5.94 1.58
CA ALA A 33 3.30 5.85 0.80
C ALA A 33 3.67 4.40 0.46
N ALA A 34 3.52 3.49 1.43
CA ALA A 34 3.68 2.04 1.22
C ALA A 34 2.72 1.48 0.17
N ALA A 35 1.46 1.94 0.18
CA ALA A 35 0.43 1.52 -0.76
C ALA A 35 0.78 1.94 -2.20
N VAL A 36 1.16 3.21 -2.39
CA VAL A 36 1.56 3.77 -3.69
C VAL A 36 2.83 3.08 -4.21
N ALA A 37 3.86 2.99 -3.38
CA ALA A 37 5.13 2.35 -3.76
C ALA A 37 4.93 0.89 -4.22
N TYR A 38 4.02 0.15 -3.59
CA TYR A 38 3.69 -1.21 -3.99
C TYR A 38 3.05 -1.27 -5.39
N VAL A 39 2.13 -0.34 -5.69
CA VAL A 39 1.46 -0.28 -7.00
C VAL A 39 2.43 0.16 -8.10
N GLU A 40 3.28 1.15 -7.83
CA GLU A 40 4.28 1.63 -8.78
C GLU A 40 5.34 0.57 -9.12
N ASP A 41 5.80 -0.20 -8.13
CA ASP A 41 6.82 -1.24 -8.33
C ASP A 41 6.27 -2.49 -9.00
N LEU A 42 5.04 -2.90 -8.66
CA LEU A 42 4.56 -4.24 -8.99
C LEU A 42 3.71 -4.31 -10.27
N ALA A 43 3.38 -3.17 -10.90
CA ALA A 43 2.57 -3.09 -12.11
C ALA A 43 1.37 -4.06 -12.05
N VAL A 44 0.69 -4.08 -10.90
CA VAL A 44 -0.41 -5.01 -10.66
C VAL A 44 -1.53 -4.71 -11.65
N ALA A 45 -2.09 -5.76 -12.25
CA ALA A 45 -3.26 -5.62 -13.09
C ALA A 45 -4.39 -4.98 -12.26
N PRO A 46 -4.91 -3.81 -12.66
CA PRO A 46 -6.08 -3.24 -12.00
C PRO A 46 -7.25 -4.21 -12.06
N ASP A 47 -8.20 -4.04 -11.14
CA ASP A 47 -9.53 -4.61 -11.28
C ASP A 47 -10.26 -3.99 -12.49
N GLU A 48 -11.44 -4.51 -12.87
CA GLU A 48 -12.15 -4.10 -14.10
C GLU A 48 -12.49 -2.60 -14.17
N ASP A 49 -12.54 -1.92 -13.02
CA ASP A 49 -12.78 -0.48 -12.87
C ASP A 49 -11.51 0.39 -12.94
N GLY A 50 -10.33 -0.17 -13.26
CA GLY A 50 -9.06 0.61 -13.27
C GLY A 50 -8.54 0.97 -11.87
N GLN A 51 -9.15 0.41 -10.84
CA GLN A 51 -8.80 0.61 -9.43
C GLN A 51 -8.13 -0.64 -8.89
N ILE A 52 -7.28 -0.49 -7.88
CA ILE A 52 -6.71 -1.61 -7.14
C ILE A 52 -6.94 -1.41 -5.64
N SER A 53 -7.44 -2.45 -4.98
CA SER A 53 -7.48 -2.49 -3.52
C SER A 53 -6.25 -3.18 -2.96
N VAL A 54 -5.47 -2.47 -2.13
CA VAL A 54 -4.30 -2.98 -1.43
C VAL A 54 -4.50 -2.89 0.08
N VAL A 55 -3.95 -3.86 0.79
CA VAL A 55 -3.98 -3.94 2.25
C VAL A 55 -2.56 -3.79 2.75
N VAL A 56 -2.35 -2.76 3.56
CA VAL A 56 -1.07 -2.38 4.16
C VAL A 56 -1.09 -2.77 5.63
N ARG A 57 -0.22 -3.69 6.02
CA ARG A 57 -0.04 -4.10 7.41
C ARG A 57 1.30 -3.63 7.93
N ASP A 58 1.29 -2.82 8.97
CA ASP A 58 2.48 -2.43 9.69
C ASP A 58 3.04 -3.62 10.48
N LEU A 59 4.31 -3.94 10.25
CA LEU A 59 4.95 -5.09 10.89
C LEU A 59 5.51 -4.77 12.28
N ASP A 60 5.50 -3.50 12.69
CA ASP A 60 6.06 -3.05 13.97
C ASP A 60 4.98 -2.99 15.06
N THR A 61 3.87 -2.37 14.73
CA THR A 61 2.66 -2.16 15.54
C THR A 61 1.57 -3.21 15.29
N GLY A 62 1.58 -3.88 14.13
CA GLY A 62 0.57 -4.86 13.73
C GLY A 62 -0.72 -4.26 13.16
N GLY A 63 -0.80 -2.94 12.99
CA GLY A 63 -1.98 -2.27 12.43
C GLY A 63 -2.16 -2.57 10.94
N GLU A 64 -3.38 -2.87 10.51
CA GLU A 64 -3.72 -3.12 9.11
C GLU A 64 -4.70 -2.05 8.59
N HIS A 65 -4.40 -1.51 7.40
CA HIS A 65 -5.19 -0.51 6.73
C HIS A 65 -5.41 -0.91 5.27
N CYS A 66 -6.65 -0.81 4.82
CA CYS A 66 -7.01 -1.06 3.43
C CYS A 66 -7.12 0.25 2.67
N PHE A 67 -6.42 0.35 1.56
CA PHE A 67 -6.44 1.46 0.64
C PHE A 67 -6.88 0.97 -0.74
N ARG A 68 -7.66 1.79 -1.42
CA ARG A 68 -8.00 1.65 -2.82
C ARG A 68 -7.26 2.75 -3.57
N ILE A 69 -6.55 2.37 -4.61
CA ILE A 69 -5.75 3.27 -5.43
C ILE A 69 -6.36 3.27 -6.82
N ASP A 70 -6.67 4.46 -7.32
CA ASP A 70 -7.09 4.67 -8.69
C ASP A 70 -5.85 4.76 -9.59
N LEU A 71 -5.70 3.86 -10.57
CA LEU A 71 -4.49 3.83 -11.40
C LEU A 71 -4.45 4.92 -12.46
N GLU A 72 -5.60 5.54 -12.78
CA GLU A 72 -5.67 6.62 -13.77
C GLU A 72 -5.20 7.96 -13.17
N THR A 73 -5.52 8.21 -11.90
CA THR A 73 -5.23 9.47 -11.20
C THR A 73 -4.14 9.36 -10.14
N GLY A 74 -3.87 8.15 -9.64
CA GLY A 74 -2.99 7.89 -8.50
C GLY A 74 -3.61 8.24 -7.15
N GLU A 75 -4.91 8.57 -7.10
CA GLU A 75 -5.59 8.92 -5.85
C GLU A 75 -5.75 7.68 -4.95
N THR A 76 -5.53 7.85 -3.65
CA THR A 76 -5.76 6.78 -2.67
C THR A 76 -6.95 7.13 -1.77
N ALA A 77 -7.82 6.15 -1.55
CA ALA A 77 -8.98 6.26 -0.69
C ALA A 77 -9.05 5.05 0.25
N PRO A 78 -9.59 5.17 1.47
CA PRO A 78 -9.82 4.01 2.31
C PRO A 78 -10.81 3.05 1.65
N CYS A 79 -10.59 1.74 1.84
CA CYS A 79 -11.60 0.76 1.48
C CYS A 79 -12.83 0.99 2.37
N GLY A 80 -13.95 1.37 1.78
CA GLY A 80 -15.19 1.58 2.53
C GLY A 80 -15.62 0.32 3.29
N VAL A 81 -16.28 0.53 4.42
CA VAL A 81 -16.99 -0.51 5.19
C VAL A 81 -18.30 -0.91 4.50
#